data_AF-E8LLQ8-F1
#
_entry.id   AF-E8LLQ8-F1
#
_cell.length_a   1.000
_cell.length_b   1.000
_cell.length_c   1.000
_cell.angle_alpha   90.00
_cell.angle_beta   90.00
_cell.angle_gamma   90.00
#
_symmetry.space_group_name_H-M   'P 1'
#
loop_
_entity.id
_entity.type
_entity.pdbx_description
1 polymer ?
#
loop_
_entity_poly.entity_id
_entity_poly.type
_entity_poly.pdbx_seq_one_letter_code
_entity_poly.pdbx_strand_id
1 'polypeptide(L)' 'MVTLESVLEYHNMRTAMTQVIKNRGAAGFDGIPVSELEQWFREHPHQLSKAVTSGTYKPQPIKRVY' A
#
# COMPACT_ATOMS: atom_id res chain seq x y z
N MET A 1 21.40 5.18 5.44
CA MET A 1 21.15 4.05 4.52
C MET A 1 19.70 3.68 4.65
N VAL A 2 18.96 3.51 3.56
CA VAL A 2 17.56 3.06 3.61
C VAL A 2 17.56 1.54 3.77
N THR A 3 16.82 1.03 4.76
CA THR A 3 16.65 -0.42 4.98
C THR A 3 15.20 -0.82 4.79
N LEU A 4 14.94 -2.10 4.54
CA LEU A 4 13.57 -2.59 4.37
C LEU A 4 12.73 -2.38 5.63
N GLU A 5 13.33 -2.58 6.80
CA GLU A 5 12.72 -2.33 8.10
C GLU A 5 12.31 -0.87 8.26
N SER A 6 13.16 0.07 7.83
CA SER A 6 12.84 1.51 7.87
C SER A 6 11.71 1.89 6.92
N VAL A 7 11.57 1.20 5.78
CA VAL A 7 10.47 1.42 4.83
C VAL A 7 9.16 0.87 5.39
N LEU A 8 9.21 -0.28 6.07
CA LEU A 8 8.03 -0.94 6.64
C LEU A 8 7.67 -0.46 8.06
N GLU A 9 8.42 0.50 8.60
CA GLU A 9 8.16 1.11 9.90
C GLU A 9 6.78 1.79 9.91
N TYR A 10 6.07 1.69 11.04
CA TYR A 10 4.67 2.10 11.15
C TYR A 10 4.45 3.58 10.80
N HIS A 11 5.29 4.49 11.30
CA HIS A 11 5.18 5.91 11.00
C HIS A 11 5.45 6.21 9.52
N ASN A 12 6.45 5.55 8.91
CA ASN A 12 6.70 5.68 7.47
C ASN A 12 5.51 5.17 6.63
N MET A 13 4.99 3.98 6.94
CA MET A 13 3.83 3.39 6.26
C MET A 13 2.57 4.26 6.39
N ARG A 14 2.30 4.80 7.59
CA ARG A 14 1.17 5.70 7.82
C ARG A 14 1.30 7.01 7.05
N THR A 15 2.50 7.57 6.98
CA THR A 15 2.79 8.78 6.21
C THR A 15 2.59 8.53 4.71
N ALA A 16 3.09 7.40 4.21
CA ALA A 16 2.90 7.00 2.82
C ALA A 16 1.42 6.81 2.47
N MET A 17 0.66 6.09 3.29
CA MET A 17 -0.79 5.92 3.11
C MET A 17 -1.52 7.27 3.07
N THR A 18 -1.22 8.16 4.01
CA THR A 18 -1.81 9.50 4.05
C THR A 18 -1.54 10.29 2.77
N GLN A 19 -0.31 10.20 2.23
CA GLN A 19 0.05 10.87 0.99
C GLN A 19 -0.69 10.28 -0.22
N VAL A 20 -0.84 8.95 -0.30
CA VAL A 20 -1.60 8.29 -1.37
C VAL A 20 -3.07 8.74 -1.36
N ILE A 21 -3.69 8.83 -0.18
CA ILE A 21 -5.06 9.34 -0.02
C ILE A 21 -5.16 10.79 -0.52
N LYS A 22 -4.20 11.64 -0.17
CA LYS A 22 -4.15 13.05 -0.62
C LYS A 22 -4.02 13.19 -2.14
N ASN A 23 -3.36 12.25 -2.81
CA ASN A 23 -3.20 12.28 -4.26
C ASN A 23 -4.52 12.05 -5.01
N ARG A 24 -5.56 11.50 -4.36
CA ARG A 24 -6.92 11.34 -4.93
C ARG A 24 -6.94 10.59 -6.28
N GLY A 25 -6.05 9.62 -6.45
CA GLY A 25 -5.95 8.82 -7.68
C GLY A 25 -7.15 7.90 -7.89
N ALA A 26 -7.41 7.53 -9.15
CA ALA A 26 -8.38 6.51 -9.49
C ALA A 26 -7.95 5.12 -9.00
N ALA A 27 -8.93 4.25 -8.74
CA ALA A 27 -8.68 2.88 -8.31
C ALA A 27 -7.92 2.07 -9.38
N GLY A 28 -7.07 1.16 -8.90
CA GLY A 28 -6.26 0.26 -9.71
C GLY A 28 -7.05 -0.90 -10.31
N PHE A 29 -6.34 -2.00 -10.58
CA PHE A 29 -6.93 -3.23 -11.10
C PHE A 29 -7.87 -3.90 -10.08
N ASP A 30 -7.54 -3.82 -8.79
CA ASP A 30 -8.36 -4.31 -7.67
C ASP A 30 -9.66 -3.54 -7.44
N GLY A 31 -9.80 -2.35 -8.02
CA GLY A 31 -10.98 -1.51 -7.86
C GLY A 31 -11.10 -0.83 -6.49
N ILE A 32 -10.08 -0.92 -5.63
CA ILE A 32 -10.11 -0.29 -4.30
C ILE A 32 -9.86 1.21 -4.44
N PRO A 33 -10.82 2.09 -4.10
CA PRO A 33 -10.61 3.53 -4.15
C PRO A 33 -9.74 3.99 -2.97
N VAL A 34 -9.04 5.11 -3.14
CA VAL A 34 -8.20 5.68 -2.08
C VAL A 34 -8.98 6.02 -0.80
N SER A 35 -10.29 6.26 -0.89
CA SER A 35 -11.18 6.47 0.26
C SER A 35 -11.34 5.24 1.15
N GLU A 36 -11.13 4.04 0.61
CA GLU A 36 -11.26 2.77 1.33
C GLU A 36 -9.91 2.22 1.81
N LEU A 37 -8.79 2.85 1.43
CA LEU A 37 -7.44 2.35 1.69
C LEU A 37 -7.15 2.17 3.18
N GLU A 38 -7.59 3.11 4.03
CA GLU A 38 -7.41 3.00 5.48
C GLU A 38 -8.17 1.81 6.06
N GLN A 39 -9.43 1.60 5.61
CA GLN A 39 -10.23 0.46 6.04
C GLN A 39 -9.60 -0.85 5.62
N TRP A 40 -9.09 -0.92 4.39
CA TRP A 40 -8.42 -2.11 3.87
C TRP A 40 -7.22 -2.52 4.74
N PHE A 41 -6.37 -1.56 5.16
CA PHE A 41 -5.24 -1.85 6.06
C PHE A 41 -5.67 -2.27 7.46
N ARG A 42 -6.82 -1.79 7.96
CA ARG A 42 -7.40 -2.24 9.24
C ARG A 42 -7.90 -3.69 9.18
N GLU A 43 -8.50 -4.08 8.05
CA GLU A 43 -9.01 -5.43 7.82
C GLU A 43 -7.89 -6.45 7.51
N HIS A 44 -6.76 -5.97 6.96
CA HIS A 44 -5.63 -6.80 6.53
C HIS A 44 -4.32 -6.43 7.26
N PRO A 45 -4.29 -6.45 8.60
CA PRO A 45 -3.14 -5.98 9.36
C PRO A 45 -1.91 -6.83 9.06
N HIS A 46 -0.79 -6.15 8.78
CA HIS A 46 0.51 -6.73 8.47
C HIS A 46 0.57 -7.65 7.24
N GLN A 47 -0.50 -7.81 6.46
CA GLN A 47 -0.49 -8.70 5.29
C GLN A 47 0.56 -8.26 4.27
N LEU A 48 0.58 -6.96 3.95
CA LEU A 48 1.56 -6.38 3.01
C LEU A 48 2.99 -6.49 3.55
N SER A 49 3.24 -6.05 4.79
CA SER A 49 4.59 -6.06 5.35
C SER A 49 5.14 -7.48 5.48
N LYS A 50 4.32 -8.45 5.91
CA LYS A 50 4.72 -9.87 5.96
C LYS A 50 5.12 -10.38 4.57
N ALA A 51 4.29 -10.15 3.55
CA ALA A 51 4.57 -10.60 2.19
C ALA A 51 5.85 -9.98 1.62
N VAL A 52 6.11 -8.70 1.93
CA VAL A 52 7.32 -8.01 1.49
C VAL A 52 8.55 -8.59 2.21
N THR A 53 8.51 -8.75 3.54
CA THR A 53 9.63 -9.31 4.31
C THR A 53 9.91 -10.78 3.97
N SER A 54 8.89 -11.57 3.64
CA SER A 54 9.07 -12.97 3.20
C SER A 54 9.48 -13.11 1.74
N GLY A 55 9.60 -12.01 0.99
CA GLY A 55 9.94 -12.04 -0.44
C GLY A 55 8.85 -12.62 -1.34
N THR A 56 7.63 -12.77 -0.85
CA THR A 56 6.50 -13.34 -1.61
C THR A 56 5.59 -12.27 -2.22
N TYR A 57 5.81 -11.00 -1.91
CA TYR A 57 5.04 -9.88 -2.46
C TYR A 57 5.23 -9.79 -3.97
N LYS A 58 4.11 -9.83 -4.69
CA LYS A 58 4.05 -9.59 -6.13
C LYS A 58 3.13 -8.38 -6.37
N PRO A 59 3.67 -7.24 -6.87
CA PRO A 59 2.85 -6.09 -7.21
C PRO A 59 1.77 -6.46 -8.23
N GLN A 60 0.59 -5.88 -8.08
CA GLN A 60 -0.47 -6.03 -9.07
C GLN A 60 -0.12 -5.29 -10.38
N PRO A 61 -0.63 -5.75 -11.53
CA PRO A 61 -0.44 -5.05 -12.80
C PRO A 61 -1.08 -3.66 -12.78
N ILE A 62 -0.47 -2.72 -13.51
CA ILE A 62 -1.00 -1.35 -13.64
C ILE A 62 -2.21 -1.35 -14.57
N LYS A 63 -3.32 -0.75 -14.12
CA LYS A 63 -4.52 -0.53 -14.95
C LYS A 63 -4.21 0.50 -16.04
N ARG A 64 -4.28 0.07 -17.31
CA ARG A 64 -4.14 0.96 -18.47
C ARG A 64 -5.43 1.77 -18.65
N VAL A 65 -5.27 3.05 -18.93
CA VAL A 65 -6.36 3.96 -19.31
C VAL A 65 -6.08 4.40 -20.75
N TYR A 66 -7.07 4.22 -21.62
CA TYR A 66 -7.04 4.63 -23.04
C TYR A 66 -7.90 5.87 -23.23
#